data_AF-A0A8J7WZD2-F1
#
_entry.id   AF-A0A8J7WZD2-F1
#
_cell.length_a   1.000
_cell.length_b   1.000
_cell.length_c   1.000
_cell.angle_alpha   90.00
_cell.angle_beta   90.00
_cell.angle_gamma   90.00
#
_symmetry.space_group_name_H-M   'P 1'
#
loop_
_entity.id
_entity.type
_entity.pdbx_description
1 polymer ?
#
loop_
_entity_poly.entity_id
_entity_poly.type
_entity_poly.pdbx_seq_one_letter_code
_entity_poly.pdbx_strand_id
1 'polypeptide(L)'
;MMKAIFVVVLLLGLTAGWANWSWSMDLQEYRWKNRLLLVFSPSDTDQTYLELQRALGRAEDKLQDRDMVVFHLFAFDRGRVDEACLDKDEVRSLY
;
A
#
# COMPACT_ATOMS: atom_id res chain seq x y z
N MET A 1 -35.94 30.20 18.88
CA MET A 1 -34.87 30.56 17.94
C MET A 1 -33.48 30.15 18.48
N MET A 2 -33.31 28.89 18.95
CA MET A 2 -32.04 28.37 19.51
C MET A 2 -31.66 26.98 18.96
N LYS A 3 -32.33 26.51 17.90
CA LYS A 3 -32.06 25.21 17.26
C LYS A 3 -31.15 25.30 16.03
N ALA A 4 -31.08 26.47 15.38
CA ALA A 4 -30.31 26.66 14.16
C ALA A 4 -28.79 26.74 14.39
N ILE A 5 -28.35 27.17 15.58
CA ILE A 5 -26.91 27.33 15.91
C ILE A 5 -26.24 25.97 16.13
N PHE A 6 -26.96 24.99 16.68
CA PHE A 6 -26.44 23.65 16.91
C PHE A 6 -26.11 22.89 15.62
N VAL A 7 -26.82 23.20 14.52
CA VAL A 7 -26.60 22.55 13.22
C VAL A 7 -25.33 23.07 12.52
N VAL A 8 -24.94 24.33 12.75
CA VAL A 8 -23.75 24.93 12.14
C VAL A 8 -22.46 24.38 12.76
N VAL A 9 -22.44 24.14 14.08
CA VAL A 9 -21.28 23.55 14.76
C VAL A 9 -21.09 22.07 14.36
N LEU A 10 -22.19 21.36 14.08
CA LEU A 10 -22.17 19.96 13.67
C LEU A 10 -21.70 19.77 12.20
N LEU A 11 -21.92 20.78 11.35
CA LEU A 11 -21.42 20.79 9.96
C LEU A 11 -19.94 21.20 9.84
N LEU A 12 -19.43 22.04 10.75
CA LEU A 12 -18.02 22.45 10.77
C LEU A 12 -17.07 21.35 11.28
N GLY A 13 -17.58 20.28 11.89
CA GLY A 13 -16.78 19.13 12.31
C GLY A 13 -16.43 18.13 11.19
N LEU A 14 -17.13 18.18 10.05
CA LEU A 14 -16.97 17.21 8.95
C LEU A 14 -15.85 17.57 7.96
N THR A 15 -15.27 18.77 8.03
CA THR A 15 -14.16 19.17 7.14
C THR A 15 -12.77 18.96 7.75
N ALA A 16 -12.68 18.51 9.01
CA ALA A 16 -11.41 18.31 9.73
C ALA A 16 -10.81 16.90 9.58
N GLY A 17 -11.30 16.11 8.62
CA GLY A 17 -10.98 14.68 8.50
C GLY A 17 -10.44 14.29 7.13
N TRP A 18 -9.65 15.13 6.47
CA TRP A 18 -8.78 14.69 5.37
C TRP A 18 -7.36 14.63 5.92
N ALA A 19 -7.20 13.89 7.01
CA ALA A 19 -5.87 13.41 7.35
C ALA A 19 -5.51 12.46 6.23
N ASN A 20 -4.70 12.93 5.28
CA ASN A 20 -3.95 12.06 4.39
C ASN A 20 -3.07 11.22 5.30
N TRP A 21 -3.59 10.06 5.73
CA TRP A 21 -2.79 9.02 6.32
C TRP A 21 -1.85 8.56 5.21
N SER A 22 -0.72 9.24 5.08
CA SER A 22 0.44 8.64 4.45
C SER A 22 0.85 7.51 5.39
N TRP A 23 0.46 6.28 5.06
CA TRP A 23 1.18 5.13 5.60
C TRP A 23 2.63 5.31 5.15
N SER A 24 3.47 5.75 6.09
CA SER A 24 4.90 5.64 5.92
C SER A 24 5.23 4.19 6.20
N MET A 25 5.47 3.44 5.14
CA MET A 25 5.87 2.08 5.19
C MET A 25 7.34 1.97 5.58
N ASP A 26 7.55 1.58 6.83
CA ASP A 26 8.89 1.35 7.35
C ASP A 26 9.29 -0.13 7.20
N LEU A 27 10.26 -0.40 6.32
CA LEU A 27 10.83 -1.75 6.17
C LEU A 27 11.47 -2.28 7.46
N GLN A 28 11.80 -1.43 8.44
CA GLN A 28 12.24 -1.89 9.75
C GLN A 28 11.20 -2.79 10.42
N GLU A 29 9.91 -2.56 10.18
CA GLU A 29 8.82 -3.29 10.83
C GLU A 29 8.82 -4.77 10.49
N TYR A 30 9.30 -5.11 9.29
CA TYR A 30 9.39 -6.47 8.76
C TYR A 30 10.72 -7.15 9.07
N ARG A 31 11.71 -6.41 9.59
CA ARG A 31 13.04 -6.93 9.84
C ARG A 31 12.98 -8.05 10.87
N TRP A 32 13.59 -9.18 10.53
CA TRP A 32 13.63 -10.40 11.36
C TRP A 32 12.26 -11.05 11.63
N LYS A 33 11.16 -10.49 11.11
CA LYS A 33 9.81 -11.06 11.22
C LYS A 33 9.39 -11.76 9.93
N ASN A 34 9.69 -11.15 8.79
CA ASN A 34 9.25 -11.63 7.49
C ASN A 34 10.41 -11.74 6.52
N ARG A 35 10.28 -12.65 5.55
CA ARG A 35 11.15 -12.71 4.38
C ARG A 35 10.53 -11.86 3.27
N LEU A 36 11.16 -10.73 2.96
CA LEU A 36 10.64 -9.83 1.94
C LEU A 36 11.01 -10.30 0.54
N LEU A 37 10.03 -10.35 -0.36
CA LEU A 37 10.25 -10.45 -1.80
C LEU A 37 9.89 -9.11 -2.44
N LEU A 38 10.90 -8.41 -2.95
CA LEU A 38 10.71 -7.14 -3.65
C LEU A 38 10.64 -7.38 -5.16
N VAL A 39 9.53 -7.03 -5.77
CA VAL A 39 9.26 -7.15 -7.21
C VAL A 39 9.25 -5.76 -7.81
N PHE A 40 10.22 -5.48 -8.68
CA PHE A 40 10.31 -4.21 -9.40
C PHE A 40 9.77 -4.38 -10.82
N SER A 41 8.90 -3.46 -11.26
CA SER A 41 8.34 -3.46 -12.61
C SER A 41 8.13 -2.03 -13.11
N PRO A 42 8.19 -1.77 -14.44
CA PRO A 42 7.82 -0.46 -14.99
C PRO A 42 6.40 -0.03 -14.62
N SER A 43 5.42 -0.94 -14.75
CA SER A 43 4.00 -0.71 -14.43
C SER A 43 3.29 -2.02 -14.02
N ASP A 44 2.06 -1.89 -13.53
CA ASP A 44 1.17 -3.00 -13.18
C ASP A 44 0.55 -3.70 -14.41
N THR A 45 0.64 -3.06 -15.58
CA THR A 45 0.22 -3.61 -16.87
C THR A 45 1.33 -4.31 -17.65
N ASP A 46 2.56 -4.35 -17.13
CA ASP A 46 3.67 -5.02 -17.78
C ASP A 46 3.41 -6.54 -17.90
N GLN A 47 3.62 -7.11 -19.09
CA GLN A 47 3.27 -8.50 -19.36
C GLN A 47 4.10 -9.49 -18.52
N THR A 48 5.39 -9.21 -18.32
CA THR A 48 6.27 -10.04 -17.50
C THR A 48 5.86 -9.98 -16.03
N TYR A 49 5.48 -8.79 -15.54
CA TYR A 49 4.90 -8.63 -14.22
C TYR A 49 3.60 -9.44 -14.04
N LEU A 50 2.67 -9.38 -15.01
CA LEU A 50 1.42 -10.14 -14.96
C LEU A 50 1.65 -11.65 -14.93
N GLU A 51 2.66 -12.14 -15.66
CA GLU A 51 3.04 -13.55 -15.63
C GLU A 51 3.63 -13.98 -14.28
N LEU A 52 4.51 -13.14 -13.71
CA LEU A 52 5.04 -13.33 -12.37
C LEU A 52 3.91 -13.33 -11.32
N GLN A 53 2.96 -12.41 -11.40
CA GLN A 53 1.82 -12.34 -10.47
C GLN A 53 0.99 -13.62 -10.50
N ARG A 54 0.73 -14.17 -11.69
CA ARG A 54 0.05 -15.47 -11.83
C ARG A 54 0.88 -16.61 -11.23
N ALA A 55 2.20 -16.57 -11.37
CA ALA A 55 3.09 -17.59 -10.80
C ALA A 55 3.13 -17.52 -9.27
N LEU A 56 3.18 -16.31 -8.70
CA LEU A 56 3.12 -16.07 -7.26
C LEU A 56 1.78 -16.51 -6.67
N GLY A 57 0.65 -16.20 -7.33
CA GLY A 57 -0.67 -16.66 -6.90
C GLY A 57 -0.81 -18.19 -6.90
N ARG A 58 -0.18 -18.90 -7.86
CA ARG A 58 -0.11 -20.37 -7.83
C ARG A 58 0.79 -20.93 -6.71
N ALA A 59 1.61 -20.09 -6.11
CA ALA A 59 2.58 -20.45 -5.07
C ALA A 59 2.25 -19.81 -3.71
N GLU A 60 1.05 -19.25 -3.54
CA GLU A 60 0.63 -18.51 -2.35
C GLU A 60 0.87 -19.31 -1.06
N ASP A 61 0.44 -20.56 -1.01
CA ASP A 61 0.67 -21.46 0.14
C ASP A 61 2.16 -21.57 0.51
N LYS A 62 3.05 -21.56 -0.49
CA LYS A 62 4.50 -21.66 -0.28
C LYS A 62 5.11 -20.35 0.17
N LEU A 63 4.52 -19.22 -0.19
CA LEU A 63 4.90 -17.90 0.32
C LEU A 63 4.47 -17.78 1.79
N GLN A 64 3.25 -18.24 2.10
CA GLN A 64 2.71 -18.23 3.46
C GLN A 64 3.45 -19.16 4.41
N ASP A 65 3.73 -20.42 4.01
CA ASP A 65 4.58 -21.36 4.77
C ASP A 65 5.95 -20.77 5.14
N ARG A 66 6.35 -19.72 4.41
CA ARG A 66 7.63 -19.06 4.56
C ARG A 66 7.57 -17.69 5.23
N ASP A 67 6.40 -17.27 5.70
CA ASP A 67 6.17 -15.92 6.25
C ASP A 67 6.68 -14.82 5.30
N MET A 68 6.51 -15.04 3.99
CA MET A 68 6.94 -14.10 2.96
C MET A 68 5.92 -12.99 2.78
N VAL A 69 6.42 -11.76 2.62
CA VAL A 69 5.60 -10.60 2.24
C VAL A 69 6.13 -10.09 0.91
N VAL A 70 5.22 -9.91 -0.06
CA VAL A 70 5.58 -9.52 -1.41
C VAL A 70 5.27 -8.05 -1.63
N PHE A 71 6.30 -7.30 -2.00
CA PHE A 71 6.21 -5.89 -2.31
C PHE A 71 6.29 -5.72 -3.82
N HIS A 72 5.34 -4.99 -4.38
CA HIS A 72 5.27 -4.67 -5.80
C HIS A 72 5.58 -3.18 -5.97
N LEU A 73 6.72 -2.88 -6.58
CA LEU A 73 7.27 -1.53 -6.71
C LEU A 73 7.24 -1.14 -8.19
N PHE A 74 6.42 -0.15 -8.53
CA PHE A 74 6.22 0.31 -9.90
C PHE A 74 6.91 1.64 -10.16
N ALA A 75 7.70 1.74 -11.22
CA ALA A 75 8.46 2.95 -11.53
C ALA A 75 7.57 4.14 -11.95
N PHE A 76 6.48 3.85 -12.67
CA PHE A 76 5.60 4.89 -13.24
C PHE A 76 4.28 5.06 -12.48
N ASP A 77 3.97 4.19 -11.53
CA ASP A 77 2.72 4.21 -10.76
C ASP A 77 2.92 3.95 -9.26
N ARG A 78 1.83 4.02 -8.49
CA ARG A 78 1.78 3.65 -7.06
C ARG A 78 2.17 2.19 -6.86
N GLY A 79 3.07 1.92 -5.92
CA GLY A 79 3.44 0.55 -5.53
C GLY A 79 2.32 -0.14 -4.75
N ARG A 80 2.49 -1.42 -4.42
CA ARG A 80 1.54 -2.20 -3.61
C ARG A 80 2.25 -3.18 -2.68
N VAL A 81 1.66 -3.43 -1.51
CA VAL A 81 2.04 -4.50 -0.58
C VAL A 81 0.76 -5.16 -0.11
N ASP A 82 0.61 -6.45 -0.35
CA ASP A 82 -0.64 -7.18 -0.08
C ASP A 82 -1.87 -6.41 -0.64
N GLU A 83 -2.77 -5.92 0.24
CA GLU A 83 -3.94 -5.11 -0.12
C GLU A 83 -3.67 -3.59 -0.12
N ALA A 84 -2.53 -3.14 0.38
CA ALA A 84 -2.18 -1.74 0.55
C ALA A 84 -1.60 -1.11 -0.72
N CYS A 85 -1.95 0.15 -0.99
CA CYS A 85 -1.31 0.97 -2.02
C CYS A 85 -0.20 1.82 -1.40
N LEU A 86 0.96 1.85 -2.05
CA LEU A 86 2.10 2.70 -1.70
C LEU A 86 2.11 3.94 -2.57
N ASP A 87 2.41 5.09 -1.99
CA ASP A 87 2.55 6.31 -2.76
C ASP A 87 3.82 6.27 -3.64
N LYS A 88 3.84 7.06 -4.73
CA LYS A 88 4.98 7.09 -5.66
C LYS A 88 6.25 7.59 -4.99
N ASP A 89 6.13 8.55 -4.08
CA ASP A 89 7.29 9.11 -3.36
C ASP A 89 7.96 8.07 -2.47
N GLU A 90 7.17 7.14 -1.93
CA GLU A 90 7.63 6.06 -1.09
C GLU A 90 8.30 4.94 -1.90
N VAL A 91 7.74 4.57 -3.05
CA VAL A 91 8.38 3.64 -4.00
C VAL A 91 9.76 4.16 -4.41
N ARG A 92 9.90 5.46 -4.66
CA ARG A 92 11.18 6.09 -5.00
C ARG A 92 12.23 6.02 -3.89
N SER A 93 11.82 5.94 -2.62
CA SER A 93 12.77 5.81 -1.50
C SER A 93 13.39 4.41 -1.36
N LEU A 94 12.82 3.43 -2.06
CA LEU A 94 13.25 2.03 -2.05
C LEU A 94 14.17 1.67 -3.23
N TYR A 95 14.37 2.59 -4.18
CA TYR A 95 15.39 2.53 -5.24
C TYR A 95 16.70 3.14 -4.76
#